data_AF-V9L995-F1
#
_entry.id   AF-V9L995-F1
#
_cell.length_a   1.000
_cell.length_b   1.000
_cell.length_c   1.000
_cell.angle_alpha   90.00
_cell.angle_beta   90.00
_cell.angle_gamma   90.00
#
_symmetry.space_group_name_H-M   'P 1'
#
loop_
_entity.id
_entity.type
_entity.pdbx_description
1 polymer ?
#
loop_
_entity_poly.entity_id
_entity_poly.type
_entity_poly.pdbx_seq_one_letter_code
_entity_poly.pdbx_strand_id
1 'polypeptide(L)'
;MYPESTTDSPARLSLRQTGSPGMIYRNLGKSGLRVSCLGLGTWVTFGGQITDEMAEQLMTMAYENGINLFDTAEVYAAGKAEVVLGNIIKKKGWRRSSLVITTKIFWGGKAETERGLSRKHIIEGLKASLERLQLEYVDVVFANRPDPNTPMEETVRAMTHVINQGMAMYWGTSRWSAMEIMEAYSVARPFNLIPPICEQAEYHLFQREKVEVQLPELFHKIGVGAMTWSPLACGIISGKYNAGVPPYSRASLKGYQWLKDKILSEEGRRQQAKLKELQSIA
;
A
#
# COMPACT_ATOMS: atom_id res chain seq x y z
N MET A 1 -5.22 66.41 1.11
CA MET A 1 -5.92 65.95 2.33
C MET A 1 -6.61 64.66 1.93
N TYR A 2 -5.93 63.53 2.14
CA TYR A 2 -6.44 62.19 1.80
C TYR A 2 -7.33 61.71 2.96
N PRO A 3 -8.53 61.14 2.71
CA PRO A 3 -9.21 60.38 3.73
C PRO A 3 -8.64 58.97 3.82
N GLU A 4 -8.53 58.50 5.05
CA GLU A 4 -7.90 57.27 5.49
C GLU A 4 -8.59 56.01 4.95
N SER A 5 -7.76 55.00 4.67
CA SER A 5 -8.16 53.65 4.31
C SER A 5 -8.66 52.90 5.55
N THR A 6 -9.94 52.60 5.62
CA THR A 6 -10.48 51.54 6.49
C THR A 6 -10.30 50.20 5.79
N THR A 7 -9.21 49.50 6.08
CA THR A 7 -9.08 48.08 5.78
C THR A 7 -9.85 47.29 6.82
N ASP A 8 -11.07 46.89 6.47
CA ASP A 8 -11.68 45.73 7.12
C ASP A 8 -12.50 44.95 6.10
N SER A 9 -11.91 43.86 5.62
CA SER A 9 -12.61 42.88 4.80
C SER A 9 -12.08 41.51 5.19
N PRO A 10 -12.80 40.72 5.98
CA PRO A 10 -12.54 39.31 6.03
C PRO A 10 -13.15 38.75 4.75
N ALA A 11 -12.30 38.56 3.74
CA ALA A 11 -12.56 37.62 2.67
C ALA A 11 -12.69 36.22 3.31
N ARG A 12 -13.88 35.90 3.84
CA ARG A 12 -14.31 34.53 4.07
C ARG A 12 -14.42 33.90 2.70
N LEU A 13 -13.33 33.27 2.27
CA LEU A 13 -13.34 32.20 1.29
C LEU A 13 -14.38 31.18 1.78
N SER A 14 -15.56 31.26 1.18
CA SER A 14 -16.58 30.24 1.21
C SER A 14 -15.98 28.99 0.58
N LEU A 15 -15.34 28.17 1.42
CA LEU A 15 -15.11 26.76 1.13
C LEU A 15 -16.49 26.13 0.96
N ARG A 16 -16.96 26.09 -0.28
CA ARG A 16 -18.09 25.23 -0.64
C ARG A 16 -17.68 23.80 -0.30
N GLN A 17 -18.25 23.30 0.79
CA GLN A 17 -18.22 21.92 1.21
C GLN A 17 -18.78 21.04 0.09
N THR A 18 -17.90 20.28 -0.55
CA THR A 18 -18.30 19.07 -1.26
C THR A 18 -17.35 17.94 -0.86
N GLY A 19 -17.81 17.09 0.07
CA GLY A 19 -17.51 15.65 0.09
C GLY A 19 -16.25 15.15 0.79
N SER A 20 -16.17 15.26 2.13
CA SER A 20 -15.60 14.29 3.08
C SER A 20 -15.31 15.00 4.42
N PRO A 21 -15.61 14.40 5.58
CA PRO A 21 -15.25 14.97 6.87
C PRO A 21 -13.73 14.84 7.07
N GLY A 22 -12.97 15.86 6.70
CA GLY A 22 -11.60 16.05 7.19
C GLY A 22 -10.51 15.10 6.68
N MET A 23 -10.70 14.38 5.56
CA MET A 23 -9.62 13.56 4.96
C MET A 23 -8.40 14.41 4.59
N ILE A 24 -7.22 14.01 5.06
CA ILE A 24 -5.96 14.68 4.76
C ILE A 24 -5.30 14.02 3.55
N TYR A 25 -5.03 14.81 2.51
CA TYR A 25 -4.23 14.36 1.37
C TYR A 25 -2.79 14.83 1.51
N ARG A 26 -1.84 14.01 1.07
CA ARG A 26 -0.41 14.33 1.06
C ARG A 26 0.27 13.72 -0.17
N ASN A 27 1.42 14.25 -0.54
CA ASN A 27 2.25 13.67 -1.58
C ASN A 27 2.81 12.30 -1.13
N LEU A 28 2.90 11.35 -2.06
CA LEU A 28 3.58 10.09 -1.84
C LEU A 28 5.08 10.29 -2.07
N GLY A 29 5.82 10.51 -0.98
CA GLY A 29 7.22 10.93 -1.05
C GLY A 29 7.34 12.33 -1.66
N LYS A 30 8.40 12.57 -2.43
CA LYS A 30 8.59 13.82 -3.19
C LYS A 30 7.88 13.81 -4.56
N SER A 31 7.12 12.76 -4.88
CA SER A 31 6.38 12.68 -6.15
C SER A 31 5.18 13.64 -6.17
N GLY A 32 4.63 13.89 -7.37
CA GLY A 32 3.40 14.68 -7.53
C GLY A 32 2.11 13.94 -7.16
N LEU A 33 2.18 12.63 -6.91
CA LEU A 33 1.01 11.79 -6.62
C LEU A 33 0.46 12.12 -5.23
N ARG A 34 -0.79 12.60 -5.15
CA ARG A 34 -1.47 12.87 -3.88
C ARG A 34 -2.34 11.69 -3.45
N VAL A 35 -2.08 11.19 -2.25
CA VAL A 35 -2.82 10.08 -1.64
C VAL A 35 -3.50 10.53 -0.35
N SER A 36 -4.63 9.93 -0.03
CA SER A 36 -5.26 10.04 1.29
C SER A 36 -4.32 9.53 2.39
N CYS A 37 -4.42 10.11 3.59
CA CYS A 37 -3.58 9.74 4.72
C CYS A 37 -3.77 8.29 5.19
N LEU A 38 -4.90 7.69 4.81
CA LEU A 38 -5.27 6.29 4.98
C LEU A 38 -5.56 5.67 3.60
N GLY A 39 -5.25 4.39 3.45
CA GLY A 39 -5.61 3.58 2.29
C GLY A 39 -6.32 2.30 2.71
N LEU A 40 -7.01 1.66 1.77
CA LEU A 40 -7.65 0.36 1.98
C LEU A 40 -6.89 -0.74 1.23
N GLY A 41 -6.31 -1.68 1.97
CA GLY A 41 -5.67 -2.86 1.41
C GLY A 41 -6.63 -4.06 1.30
N THR A 42 -6.39 -4.94 0.33
CA THR A 42 -7.24 -6.11 0.03
C THR A 42 -6.69 -7.44 0.58
N TRP A 43 -5.52 -7.43 1.22
CA TRP A 43 -4.87 -8.65 1.73
C TRP A 43 -5.74 -9.39 2.74
N VAL A 44 -5.84 -10.72 2.57
CA VAL A 44 -6.67 -11.67 3.36
C VAL A 44 -8.17 -11.58 3.07
N THR A 45 -8.68 -10.38 2.82
CA THR A 45 -10.10 -10.09 2.79
C THR A 45 -10.71 -10.35 1.41
N PHE A 46 -10.36 -9.56 0.40
CA PHE A 46 -11.07 -9.59 -0.90
C PHE A 46 -10.79 -10.90 -1.63
N GLY A 47 -11.85 -11.53 -2.17
CA GLY A 47 -11.76 -12.84 -2.82
C GLY A 47 -11.38 -14.00 -1.88
N GLY A 48 -11.44 -13.77 -0.56
CA GLY A 48 -10.98 -14.68 0.48
C GLY A 48 -11.88 -14.69 1.71
N GLN A 49 -11.49 -13.99 2.78
CA GLN A 49 -12.17 -14.03 4.07
C GLN A 49 -13.60 -13.45 4.05
N ILE A 50 -13.84 -12.43 3.22
CA ILE A 50 -15.13 -11.72 3.15
C ILE A 50 -15.78 -11.95 1.78
N THR A 51 -17.10 -11.75 1.71
CA THR A 51 -17.84 -11.82 0.43
C THR A 51 -17.57 -10.59 -0.43
N ASP A 52 -17.87 -10.68 -1.72
CA ASP A 52 -17.70 -9.58 -2.67
C ASP A 52 -18.62 -8.39 -2.34
N GLU A 53 -19.82 -8.65 -1.78
CA GLU A 53 -20.74 -7.60 -1.32
C GLU A 53 -20.15 -6.82 -0.14
N MET A 54 -19.50 -7.52 0.81
CA MET A 54 -18.80 -6.88 1.92
C MET A 54 -17.59 -6.08 1.41
N ALA A 55 -16.85 -6.62 0.44
CA ALA A 55 -15.74 -5.91 -0.20
C ALA A 55 -16.22 -4.61 -0.88
N GLU A 56 -17.35 -4.66 -1.59
CA GLU A 56 -17.99 -3.49 -2.20
C GLU A 56 -18.42 -2.46 -1.15
N GLN A 57 -19.03 -2.90 -0.04
CA GLN A 57 -19.43 -2.03 1.07
C GLN A 57 -18.23 -1.31 1.69
N LEU A 58 -17.15 -2.05 1.98
CA LEU A 58 -15.92 -1.48 2.55
C LEU A 58 -15.27 -0.47 1.60
N MET A 59 -15.17 -0.81 0.31
CA MET A 59 -14.58 0.09 -0.69
C MET A 59 -15.44 1.33 -0.91
N THR A 60 -16.77 1.19 -0.93
CA THR A 60 -17.72 2.31 -1.04
C THR A 60 -17.57 3.25 0.15
N MET A 61 -17.57 2.73 1.37
CA MET A 61 -17.39 3.52 2.58
C MET A 61 -16.04 4.25 2.58
N ALA A 62 -14.97 3.57 2.18
CA ALA A 62 -13.65 4.18 2.07
C ALA A 62 -13.65 5.36 1.09
N TYR A 63 -14.15 5.14 -0.13
CA TYR A 63 -14.19 6.15 -1.18
C TYR A 63 -15.07 7.36 -0.80
N GLU A 64 -16.26 7.12 -0.25
CA GLU A 64 -17.19 8.18 0.19
C GLU A 64 -16.62 9.02 1.35
N ASN A 65 -15.72 8.45 2.16
CA ASN A 65 -14.97 9.17 3.19
C ASN A 65 -13.67 9.80 2.67
N GLY A 66 -13.44 9.79 1.36
CA GLY A 66 -12.30 10.46 0.71
C GLY A 66 -11.03 9.62 0.60
N ILE A 67 -11.03 8.34 0.99
CA ILE A 67 -9.90 7.45 0.69
C ILE A 67 -9.80 7.29 -0.83
N ASN A 68 -8.66 7.66 -1.40
CA ASN A 68 -8.37 7.45 -2.82
C ASN A 68 -7.38 6.30 -3.07
N LEU A 69 -6.68 5.84 -2.04
CA LEU A 69 -5.63 4.81 -2.15
C LEU A 69 -6.17 3.41 -1.87
N PHE A 70 -6.09 2.53 -2.86
CA PHE A 70 -6.52 1.13 -2.79
C PHE A 70 -5.41 0.19 -3.24
N ASP A 71 -5.04 -0.75 -2.37
CA ASP A 71 -3.85 -1.59 -2.52
C ASP A 71 -4.19 -3.08 -2.63
N THR A 72 -3.61 -3.75 -3.62
CA THR A 72 -3.77 -5.19 -3.87
C THR A 72 -2.45 -5.85 -4.29
N ALA A 73 -2.45 -7.12 -4.68
CA ALA A 73 -1.30 -7.82 -5.25
C ALA A 73 -1.76 -9.02 -6.06
N GLU A 74 -0.97 -9.44 -7.06
CA GLU A 74 -1.29 -10.62 -7.89
C GLU A 74 -1.46 -11.90 -7.06
N VAL A 75 -0.72 -12.01 -5.95
CA VAL A 75 -0.75 -13.20 -5.09
C VAL A 75 -1.96 -13.24 -4.16
N TYR A 76 -2.66 -12.12 -3.95
CA TYR A 76 -3.75 -12.04 -2.98
C TYR A 76 -4.95 -12.85 -3.47
N ALA A 77 -5.27 -13.90 -2.71
CA ALA A 77 -6.26 -14.91 -3.08
C ALA A 77 -6.05 -15.48 -4.50
N ALA A 78 -4.78 -15.63 -4.91
CA ALA A 78 -4.39 -16.08 -6.26
C ALA A 78 -5.08 -15.25 -7.37
N GLY A 79 -4.95 -13.93 -7.30
CA GLY A 79 -5.53 -12.98 -8.25
C GLY A 79 -7.00 -12.61 -8.01
N LYS A 80 -7.74 -13.35 -7.18
CA LYS A 80 -9.17 -13.03 -6.94
C LYS A 80 -9.38 -11.67 -6.29
N ALA A 81 -8.47 -11.21 -5.44
CA ALA A 81 -8.57 -9.88 -4.83
C ALA A 81 -8.57 -8.77 -5.90
N GLU A 82 -7.79 -8.92 -6.96
CA GLU A 82 -7.75 -8.00 -8.11
C GLU A 82 -9.04 -8.05 -8.93
N VAL A 83 -9.60 -9.25 -9.16
CA VAL A 83 -10.88 -9.41 -9.85
C VAL A 83 -12.01 -8.71 -9.08
N VAL A 84 -12.09 -8.91 -7.77
CA VAL A 84 -13.09 -8.26 -6.91
C VAL A 84 -12.93 -6.74 -6.93
N LEU A 85 -11.71 -6.25 -6.75
CA LEU A 85 -11.41 -4.82 -6.79
C LEU A 85 -11.80 -4.19 -8.15
N GLY A 86 -11.44 -4.84 -9.27
CA GLY A 86 -11.79 -4.40 -10.61
C GLY A 86 -13.30 -4.38 -10.88
N ASN A 87 -14.00 -5.43 -10.44
CA ASN A 87 -15.47 -5.51 -10.53
C ASN A 87 -16.15 -4.38 -9.78
N ILE A 88 -15.69 -4.04 -8.57
CA ILE A 88 -16.24 -2.94 -7.78
C ILE A 88 -16.01 -1.61 -8.49
N ILE A 89 -14.79 -1.31 -8.95
CA ILE A 89 -14.47 -0.06 -9.66
C ILE A 89 -15.39 0.10 -10.88
N LYS A 90 -15.52 -0.96 -11.69
CA LYS A 90 -16.37 -0.97 -12.88
C LYS A 90 -17.85 -0.78 -12.53
N LYS A 91 -18.35 -1.51 -11.53
CA LYS A 91 -19.76 -1.43 -11.09
C LYS A 91 -20.11 -0.06 -10.53
N LYS A 92 -19.22 0.54 -9.74
CA LYS A 92 -19.44 1.85 -9.11
C LYS A 92 -19.28 3.02 -10.08
N GLY A 93 -18.61 2.81 -11.23
CA GLY A 93 -18.43 3.83 -12.26
C GLY A 93 -17.64 5.04 -11.76
N TRP A 94 -16.81 4.88 -10.74
CA TRP A 94 -15.97 5.97 -10.24
C TRP A 94 -14.97 6.39 -11.32
N ARG A 95 -14.69 7.69 -11.39
CA ARG A 95 -13.71 8.19 -12.36
C ARG A 95 -12.35 7.59 -12.03
N ARG A 96 -11.71 6.91 -13.00
CA ARG A 96 -10.37 6.34 -12.83
C ARG A 96 -9.35 7.36 -12.33
N SER A 97 -9.48 8.63 -12.76
CA SER A 97 -8.64 9.76 -12.36
C SER A 97 -8.82 10.22 -10.90
N SER A 98 -9.84 9.73 -10.20
CA SER A 98 -10.05 10.01 -8.76
C SER A 98 -9.51 8.92 -7.84
N LEU A 99 -9.01 7.82 -8.40
CA LEU A 99 -8.52 6.66 -7.68
C LEU A 99 -7.00 6.55 -7.83
N VAL A 100 -6.36 6.07 -6.77
CA VAL A 100 -4.97 5.63 -6.75
C VAL A 100 -4.97 4.13 -6.47
N ILE A 101 -4.77 3.34 -7.51
CA ILE A 101 -4.74 1.88 -7.46
C ILE A 101 -3.30 1.40 -7.46
N THR A 102 -2.94 0.56 -6.48
CA THR A 102 -1.62 -0.04 -6.40
C THR A 102 -1.70 -1.56 -6.42
N THR A 103 -0.81 -2.21 -7.17
CA THR A 103 -0.64 -3.67 -7.14
C THR A 103 0.83 -4.03 -6.93
N LYS A 104 1.10 -5.29 -6.57
CA LYS A 104 2.46 -5.78 -6.27
C LYS A 104 2.73 -7.08 -7.01
N ILE A 105 3.93 -7.14 -7.58
CA ILE A 105 4.40 -8.25 -8.40
C ILE A 105 5.54 -8.97 -7.68
N PHE A 106 5.44 -10.30 -7.60
CA PHE A 106 6.50 -11.26 -7.26
C PHE A 106 6.03 -12.72 -7.40
N TRP A 107 4.76 -13.03 -7.14
CA TRP A 107 4.24 -14.41 -7.12
C TRP A 107 2.95 -14.50 -7.95
N GLY A 108 3.09 -14.74 -9.25
CA GLY A 108 1.95 -14.82 -10.17
C GLY A 108 1.46 -16.25 -10.45
N GLY A 109 2.25 -17.27 -10.11
CA GLY A 109 1.89 -18.65 -10.43
C GLY A 109 2.79 -19.72 -9.81
N LYS A 110 2.65 -20.95 -10.32
CA LYS A 110 3.36 -22.12 -9.78
C LYS A 110 4.64 -22.43 -10.54
N ALA A 111 4.72 -22.07 -11.82
CA ALA A 111 5.90 -22.31 -12.63
C ALA A 111 7.08 -21.48 -12.13
N GLU A 112 8.30 -21.95 -12.41
CA GLU A 112 9.54 -21.27 -11.98
C GLU A 112 9.63 -19.84 -12.54
N THR A 113 9.08 -19.62 -13.73
CA THR A 113 9.08 -18.34 -14.43
C THR A 113 7.90 -17.42 -14.07
N GLU A 114 6.97 -17.88 -13.23
CA GLU A 114 5.80 -17.11 -12.76
C GLU A 114 6.05 -16.47 -11.38
N ARG A 115 7.32 -16.21 -11.04
CA ARG A 115 7.74 -15.54 -9.82
C ARG A 115 8.99 -14.68 -10.00
N GLY A 116 9.29 -13.88 -8.99
CA GLY A 116 10.49 -13.04 -8.91
C GLY A 116 10.28 -11.66 -9.51
N LEU A 117 11.39 -10.98 -9.77
CA LEU A 117 11.44 -9.63 -10.35
C LEU A 117 12.20 -9.58 -11.67
N SER A 118 12.29 -10.73 -12.36
CA SER A 118 12.76 -10.79 -13.73
C SER A 118 11.90 -9.91 -14.64
N ARG A 119 12.49 -9.41 -15.71
CA ARG A 119 11.77 -8.62 -16.72
C ARG A 119 10.56 -9.38 -17.28
N LYS A 120 10.72 -10.70 -17.48
CA LYS A 120 9.63 -11.58 -17.92
C LYS A 120 8.45 -11.50 -16.94
N HIS A 121 8.68 -11.80 -15.67
CA HIS A 121 7.60 -11.85 -14.68
C HIS A 121 7.01 -10.47 -14.38
N ILE A 122 7.82 -9.40 -14.34
CA ILE A 122 7.29 -8.04 -14.14
C ILE A 122 6.28 -7.66 -15.23
N ILE A 123 6.62 -7.90 -16.49
CA ILE A 123 5.75 -7.55 -17.62
C ILE A 123 4.53 -8.48 -17.67
N GLU A 124 4.73 -9.79 -17.58
CA GLU A 124 3.64 -10.77 -17.67
C GLU A 124 2.70 -10.69 -16.46
N GLY A 125 3.25 -10.60 -15.25
CA GLY A 125 2.51 -10.47 -14.01
C GLY A 125 1.70 -9.18 -13.94
N LEU A 126 2.28 -8.03 -14.34
CA LEU A 126 1.52 -6.77 -14.39
C LEU A 126 0.43 -6.81 -15.45
N LYS A 127 0.70 -7.36 -16.65
CA LYS A 127 -0.31 -7.51 -17.70
C LYS A 127 -1.50 -8.35 -17.21
N ALA A 128 -1.23 -9.49 -16.57
CA ALA A 128 -2.26 -10.35 -16.00
C ALA A 128 -3.02 -9.66 -14.86
N SER A 129 -2.33 -8.85 -14.05
CA SER A 129 -2.96 -8.06 -12.97
C SER A 129 -3.92 -7.00 -13.52
N LEU A 130 -3.50 -6.28 -14.56
CA LEU A 130 -4.32 -5.28 -15.25
C LEU A 130 -5.57 -5.89 -15.89
N GLU A 131 -5.43 -7.07 -16.50
CA GLU A 131 -6.55 -7.84 -17.04
C GLU A 131 -7.56 -8.20 -15.94
N ARG A 132 -7.10 -8.75 -14.82
CA ARG A 132 -7.97 -9.06 -13.66
C ARG A 132 -8.65 -7.81 -13.09
N LEU A 133 -7.90 -6.71 -12.99
CA LEU A 133 -8.40 -5.42 -12.51
C LEU A 133 -9.36 -4.74 -13.51
N GLN A 134 -9.37 -5.16 -14.77
CA GLN A 134 -10.07 -4.46 -15.86
C GLN A 134 -9.62 -2.99 -15.98
N LEU A 135 -8.32 -2.74 -15.84
CA LEU A 135 -7.70 -1.42 -15.92
C LEU A 135 -6.62 -1.39 -16.99
N GLU A 136 -6.44 -0.24 -17.63
CA GLU A 136 -5.32 -0.01 -18.56
C GLU A 136 -4.00 0.20 -17.81
N TYR A 137 -4.07 0.80 -16.61
CA TYR A 137 -2.91 1.08 -15.78
C TYR A 137 -3.21 1.06 -14.28
N VAL A 138 -2.17 0.82 -13.49
CA VAL A 138 -2.14 1.10 -12.04
C VAL A 138 -1.38 2.40 -11.78
N ASP A 139 -1.67 3.08 -10.67
CA ASP A 139 -0.94 4.29 -10.32
C ASP A 139 0.46 3.94 -9.82
N VAL A 140 0.60 2.88 -9.03
CA VAL A 140 1.90 2.37 -8.58
C VAL A 140 1.96 0.86 -8.70
N VAL A 141 2.96 0.36 -9.44
CA VAL A 141 3.35 -1.05 -9.39
C VAL A 141 4.50 -1.23 -8.40
N PHE A 142 4.34 -2.15 -7.45
CA PHE A 142 5.39 -2.45 -6.47
C PHE A 142 6.10 -3.76 -6.77
N ALA A 143 7.41 -3.80 -6.53
CA ALA A 143 8.09 -5.05 -6.23
C ALA A 143 7.65 -5.54 -4.84
N ASN A 144 6.97 -6.69 -4.75
CA ASN A 144 6.33 -7.15 -3.48
C ASN A 144 7.35 -7.56 -2.40
N ARG A 145 8.58 -7.90 -2.80
CA ARG A 145 9.75 -8.19 -1.95
C ARG A 145 11.03 -8.11 -2.80
N PRO A 146 12.23 -8.09 -2.22
CA PRO A 146 13.47 -8.23 -2.97
C PRO A 146 13.57 -9.59 -3.67
N ASP A 147 14.25 -9.62 -4.81
CA ASP A 147 14.59 -10.84 -5.55
C ASP A 147 16.12 -11.01 -5.60
N PRO A 148 16.69 -11.95 -4.82
CA PRO A 148 18.14 -12.19 -4.85
C PRO A 148 18.62 -12.86 -6.14
N ASN A 149 17.70 -13.37 -6.98
CA ASN A 149 18.04 -14.09 -8.21
C ASN A 149 17.97 -13.21 -9.45
N THR A 150 17.50 -11.97 -9.34
CA THR A 150 17.43 -11.02 -10.47
C THR A 150 18.32 -9.81 -10.19
N PRO A 151 19.24 -9.44 -11.10
CA PRO A 151 20.04 -8.24 -10.97
C PRO A 151 19.18 -6.97 -10.88
N MET A 152 19.57 -6.03 -10.02
CA MET A 152 18.85 -4.77 -9.82
C MET A 152 18.59 -4.00 -11.13
N GLU A 153 19.58 -3.98 -12.03
CA GLU A 153 19.45 -3.34 -13.33
C GLU A 153 18.29 -3.88 -14.16
N GLU A 154 18.10 -5.20 -14.18
CA GLU A 154 17.00 -5.81 -14.92
C GLU A 154 15.64 -5.40 -14.35
N THR A 155 15.50 -5.47 -13.02
CA THR A 155 14.28 -5.04 -12.33
C THR A 155 13.97 -3.57 -12.58
N VAL A 156 14.93 -2.66 -12.44
CA VAL A 156 14.72 -1.21 -12.64
C VAL A 156 14.40 -0.91 -14.11
N ARG A 157 15.04 -1.59 -15.08
CA ARG A 157 14.70 -1.46 -16.51
C ARG A 157 13.30 -1.99 -16.81
N ALA A 158 12.88 -3.09 -16.19
CA ALA A 158 11.55 -3.65 -16.35
C ALA A 158 10.46 -2.73 -15.78
N MET A 159 10.66 -2.21 -14.56
CA MET A 159 9.77 -1.22 -13.94
C MET A 159 9.68 0.07 -14.76
N THR A 160 10.82 0.57 -15.26
CA THR A 160 10.85 1.72 -16.17
C THR A 160 10.11 1.44 -17.47
N HIS A 161 10.26 0.23 -18.02
CA HIS A 161 9.59 -0.16 -19.26
C HIS A 161 8.07 -0.17 -19.10
N VAL A 162 7.53 -0.81 -18.06
CA VAL A 162 6.07 -0.85 -17.87
C VAL A 162 5.46 0.53 -17.61
N ILE A 163 6.22 1.46 -17.02
CA ILE A 163 5.81 2.87 -16.92
C ILE A 163 5.78 3.53 -18.30
N ASN A 164 6.86 3.39 -19.08
CA ASN A 164 6.94 3.96 -20.43
C ASN A 164 5.90 3.37 -21.40
N GLN A 165 5.42 2.14 -21.15
CA GLN A 165 4.32 1.52 -21.89
C GLN A 165 2.93 1.97 -21.40
N GLY A 166 2.86 2.83 -20.38
CA GLY A 166 1.59 3.32 -19.82
C GLY A 166 0.85 2.28 -18.98
N MET A 167 1.47 1.16 -18.58
CA MET A 167 0.86 0.13 -17.73
C MET A 167 0.89 0.51 -16.25
N ALA A 168 1.79 1.41 -15.87
CA ALA A 168 1.87 1.99 -14.53
C ALA A 168 2.25 3.48 -14.62
N MET A 169 1.80 4.31 -13.68
CA MET A 169 2.24 5.72 -13.61
C MET A 169 3.59 5.86 -12.90
N TYR A 170 3.76 5.09 -11.82
CA TYR A 170 4.98 5.06 -11.01
C TYR A 170 5.29 3.62 -10.57
N TRP A 171 6.46 3.43 -9.96
CA TRP A 171 6.78 2.18 -9.28
C TRP A 171 7.34 2.41 -7.88
N GLY A 172 7.30 1.36 -7.08
CA GLY A 172 7.82 1.37 -5.72
C GLY A 172 8.38 0.01 -5.28
N THR A 173 8.91 0.00 -4.07
CA THR A 173 9.49 -1.16 -3.42
C THR A 173 8.63 -1.60 -2.23
N SER A 174 8.72 -2.85 -1.80
CA SER A 174 8.06 -3.34 -0.59
C SER A 174 8.94 -4.37 0.09
N ARG A 175 9.20 -4.19 1.38
CA ARG A 175 10.09 -5.06 2.19
C ARG A 175 11.56 -4.98 1.79
N TRP A 176 11.96 -3.97 1.03
CA TRP A 176 13.35 -3.76 0.65
C TRP A 176 14.11 -3.09 1.78
N SER A 177 15.38 -3.43 1.96
CA SER A 177 16.29 -2.70 2.84
C SER A 177 16.57 -1.30 2.29
N ALA A 178 17.01 -0.38 3.15
CA ALA A 178 17.42 0.94 2.67
C ALA A 178 18.57 0.89 1.66
N MET A 179 19.43 -0.13 1.76
CA MET A 179 20.53 -0.36 0.82
C MET A 179 19.99 -0.75 -0.56
N GLU A 180 19.08 -1.72 -0.67
CA GLU A 180 18.50 -2.15 -1.95
C GLU A 180 17.70 -1.01 -2.60
N ILE A 181 17.00 -0.18 -1.82
CA ILE A 181 16.28 1.00 -2.35
C ILE A 181 17.27 2.02 -2.93
N MET A 182 18.40 2.26 -2.24
CA MET A 182 19.46 3.13 -2.74
C MET A 182 20.16 2.52 -3.96
N GLU A 183 20.32 1.20 -4.02
CA GLU A 183 20.87 0.51 -5.19
C GLU A 183 19.96 0.70 -6.42
N ALA A 184 18.64 0.52 -6.28
CA ALA A 184 17.68 0.82 -7.34
C ALA A 184 17.79 2.28 -7.83
N TYR A 185 17.92 3.22 -6.90
CA TYR A 185 18.16 4.62 -7.25
C TYR A 185 19.50 4.81 -7.98
N SER A 186 20.57 4.18 -7.49
CA SER A 186 21.91 4.25 -8.06
C SER A 186 22.00 3.62 -9.44
N VAL A 187 21.19 2.60 -9.73
CA VAL A 187 21.02 2.04 -11.09
C VAL A 187 20.24 3.02 -11.96
N ALA A 188 19.18 3.63 -11.42
CA ALA A 188 18.31 4.48 -12.23
C ALA A 188 19.03 5.72 -12.77
N ARG A 189 19.89 6.36 -11.96
CA ARG A 189 20.56 7.62 -12.32
C ARG A 189 21.50 7.55 -13.54
N PRO A 190 22.51 6.66 -13.60
CA PRO A 190 23.45 6.61 -14.72
C PRO A 190 22.81 6.13 -16.02
N PHE A 191 21.78 5.28 -15.94
CA PHE A 191 21.08 4.75 -17.11
C PHE A 191 19.85 5.57 -17.54
N ASN A 192 19.62 6.73 -16.90
CA ASN A 192 18.45 7.59 -17.12
C ASN A 192 17.11 6.83 -17.06
N LEU A 193 17.00 5.92 -16.10
CA LEU A 193 15.80 5.15 -15.82
C LEU A 193 14.98 5.84 -14.71
N ILE A 194 13.76 5.32 -14.47
CA ILE A 194 12.84 5.90 -13.50
C ILE A 194 13.14 5.31 -12.11
N PRO A 195 13.46 6.12 -11.09
CA PRO A 195 13.66 5.63 -9.72
C PRO A 195 12.33 5.33 -9.00
N PRO A 196 12.33 4.49 -7.94
CA PRO A 196 11.10 4.22 -7.19
C PRO A 196 10.67 5.45 -6.38
N ILE A 197 9.36 5.65 -6.23
CA ILE A 197 8.83 6.82 -5.49
C ILE A 197 8.44 6.51 -4.04
N CYS A 198 8.31 5.23 -3.70
CA CYS A 198 7.75 4.79 -2.43
C CYS A 198 8.33 3.43 -2.01
N GLU A 199 8.48 3.23 -0.71
CA GLU A 199 8.66 1.93 -0.06
C GLU A 199 7.40 1.58 0.74
N GLN A 200 6.91 0.35 0.57
CA GLN A 200 5.78 -0.19 1.32
C GLN A 200 6.29 -1.03 2.51
N ALA A 201 6.34 -0.43 3.71
CA ALA A 201 6.99 -1.02 4.89
C ALA A 201 6.03 -1.36 6.03
N GLU A 202 6.33 -2.41 6.81
CA GLU A 202 5.57 -2.71 8.03
C GLU A 202 5.80 -1.60 9.04
N TYR A 203 4.72 -1.07 9.61
CA TYR A 203 4.82 -0.09 10.68
C TYR A 203 3.66 -0.20 11.65
N HIS A 204 3.99 -0.40 12.91
CA HIS A 204 3.05 -0.43 14.02
C HIS A 204 3.84 -0.36 15.34
N LEU A 205 3.14 -0.34 16.47
CA LEU A 205 3.77 -0.13 17.80
C LEU A 205 4.94 -1.09 18.09
N PHE A 206 4.88 -2.33 17.60
CA PHE A 206 5.93 -3.34 17.78
C PHE A 206 6.94 -3.48 16.62
N GLN A 207 6.84 -2.67 15.56
CA GLN A 207 7.73 -2.70 14.40
C GLN A 207 7.95 -1.27 13.91
N ARG A 208 9.04 -0.63 14.37
CA ARG A 208 9.23 0.83 14.27
C ARG A 208 10.51 1.25 13.56
N GLU A 209 11.58 0.50 13.78
CA GLU A 209 12.96 0.88 13.42
C GLU A 209 13.08 1.37 11.96
N LYS A 210 12.68 0.55 10.98
CA LYS A 210 12.81 0.91 9.56
C LYS A 210 12.12 2.23 9.21
N VAL A 211 10.88 2.42 9.67
CA VAL A 211 10.06 3.59 9.28
C VAL A 211 10.45 4.84 10.05
N GLU A 212 10.89 4.70 11.31
CA GLU A 212 11.27 5.84 12.14
C GLU A 212 12.73 6.27 11.95
N VAL A 213 13.61 5.37 11.51
CA VAL A 213 15.06 5.64 11.41
C VAL A 213 15.54 5.65 9.95
N GLN A 214 15.22 4.63 9.17
CA GLN A 214 15.80 4.46 7.82
C GLN A 214 15.04 5.24 6.74
N LEU A 215 13.70 5.17 6.74
CA LEU A 215 12.89 5.81 5.70
C LEU A 215 12.95 7.35 5.69
N PRO A 216 13.08 8.06 6.83
CA PRO A 216 13.28 9.52 6.81
C PRO A 216 14.55 9.92 6.06
N GLU A 217 15.65 9.19 6.25
CA GLU A 217 16.90 9.44 5.52
C GLU A 217 16.74 9.23 4.01
N LEU A 218 16.04 8.17 3.59
CA LEU A 218 15.74 7.94 2.17
C LEU A 218 14.84 9.04 1.58
N PHE A 219 13.86 9.51 2.33
CA PHE A 219 13.01 10.63 1.91
C PHE A 219 13.85 11.90 1.68
N HIS A 220 14.72 12.24 2.62
CA HIS A 220 15.56 13.43 2.50
C HIS A 220 16.55 13.32 1.32
N LYS A 221 17.25 12.18 1.19
CA LYS A 221 18.30 11.96 0.19
C LYS A 221 17.77 11.78 -1.23
N ILE A 222 16.78 10.91 -1.42
CA ILE A 222 16.33 10.48 -2.76
C ILE A 222 14.82 10.67 -3.01
N GLY A 223 14.07 11.14 -2.01
CA GLY A 223 12.66 11.51 -2.17
C GLY A 223 11.66 10.37 -2.06
N VAL A 224 12.10 9.17 -1.67
CA VAL A 224 11.23 8.00 -1.48
C VAL A 224 10.27 8.23 -0.32
N GLY A 225 8.98 8.06 -0.56
CA GLY A 225 7.93 8.09 0.47
C GLY A 225 7.77 6.75 1.19
N ALA A 226 7.03 6.78 2.30
CA ALA A 226 6.66 5.60 3.06
C ALA A 226 5.14 5.35 2.96
N MET A 227 4.74 4.18 2.48
CA MET A 227 3.38 3.67 2.54
C MET A 227 3.33 2.49 3.50
N THR A 228 2.82 2.69 4.71
CA THR A 228 2.95 1.68 5.76
C THR A 228 1.84 0.64 5.74
N TRP A 229 2.14 -0.61 6.12
CA TRP A 229 1.17 -1.70 6.21
C TRP A 229 1.13 -2.38 7.58
N SER A 230 0.05 -3.15 7.80
CA SER A 230 -0.28 -3.81 9.08
C SER A 230 -0.26 -2.88 10.30
N PRO A 231 -0.91 -1.71 10.29
CA PRO A 231 -0.86 -0.76 11.44
C PRO A 231 -1.37 -1.36 12.76
N LEU A 232 -2.20 -2.41 12.70
CA LEU A 232 -2.68 -3.14 13.86
C LEU A 232 -1.97 -4.48 14.10
N ALA A 233 -0.80 -4.70 13.49
CA ALA A 233 -0.04 -5.96 13.55
C ALA A 233 -0.93 -7.19 13.28
N CYS A 234 -1.58 -7.22 12.11
CA CYS A 234 -2.57 -8.25 11.75
C CYS A 234 -3.77 -8.39 12.72
N GLY A 235 -4.05 -7.35 13.51
CA GLY A 235 -5.13 -7.32 14.50
C GLY A 235 -4.67 -7.54 15.94
N ILE A 236 -3.38 -7.82 16.18
CA ILE A 236 -2.82 -8.01 17.53
C ILE A 236 -3.06 -6.77 18.42
N ILE A 237 -2.82 -5.58 17.88
CA ILE A 237 -2.93 -4.32 18.63
C ILE A 237 -4.37 -3.98 19.03
N SER A 238 -5.38 -4.63 18.44
CA SER A 238 -6.78 -4.45 18.87
C SER A 238 -7.10 -5.07 20.25
N GLY A 239 -6.19 -5.86 20.83
CA GLY A 239 -6.41 -6.55 22.10
C GLY A 239 -7.29 -7.81 22.00
N LYS A 240 -7.81 -8.15 20.81
CA LYS A 240 -8.73 -9.29 20.62
C LYS A 240 -8.15 -10.66 21.00
N TYR A 241 -6.83 -10.79 21.12
CA TYR A 241 -6.15 -12.06 21.43
C TYR A 241 -5.84 -12.26 22.92
N ASN A 242 -6.22 -11.31 23.80
CA ASN A 242 -5.88 -11.33 25.23
C ASN A 242 -6.38 -12.58 25.99
N ALA A 243 -7.41 -13.25 25.47
CA ALA A 243 -8.02 -14.46 26.05
C ALA A 243 -7.88 -15.69 25.12
N GLY A 244 -6.87 -15.70 24.25
CA GLY A 244 -6.66 -16.76 23.26
C GLY A 244 -7.06 -16.32 21.85
N VAL A 245 -7.21 -17.28 20.93
CA VAL A 245 -7.52 -17.00 19.52
C VAL A 245 -9.04 -17.03 19.30
N PRO A 246 -9.70 -15.88 19.06
CA PRO A 246 -11.15 -15.87 18.84
C PRO A 246 -11.52 -16.56 17.53
N PRO A 247 -12.71 -17.18 17.45
CA PRO A 247 -13.24 -17.68 16.19
C PRO A 247 -13.37 -16.53 15.18
N TYR A 248 -13.25 -16.86 13.89
CA TYR A 248 -13.29 -15.91 12.75
C TYR A 248 -12.20 -14.83 12.74
N SER A 249 -11.27 -14.83 13.71
CA SER A 249 -10.11 -13.95 13.69
C SER A 249 -9.13 -14.38 12.59
N ARG A 250 -8.26 -13.46 12.14
CA ARG A 250 -7.25 -13.78 11.12
C ARG A 250 -6.38 -14.98 11.51
N ALA A 251 -6.01 -15.07 12.79
CA ALA A 251 -5.20 -16.16 13.33
C ALA A 251 -5.93 -17.52 13.40
N SER A 252 -7.26 -17.57 13.25
CA SER A 252 -8.00 -18.82 13.13
C SER A 252 -8.19 -19.28 11.69
N LEU A 253 -7.78 -18.50 10.69
CA LEU A 253 -7.96 -18.85 9.28
C LEU A 253 -6.96 -19.94 8.85
N LYS A 254 -7.41 -20.84 7.97
CA LYS A 254 -6.55 -21.85 7.35
C LYS A 254 -5.40 -21.16 6.59
N GLY A 255 -4.17 -21.63 6.79
CA GLY A 255 -2.97 -21.02 6.20
C GLY A 255 -2.34 -19.88 7.03
N TYR A 256 -2.97 -19.47 8.14
CA TYR A 256 -2.45 -18.42 9.04
C TYR A 256 -1.88 -18.99 10.35
N GLN A 257 -1.43 -20.25 10.32
CA GLN A 257 -0.86 -20.92 11.49
C GLN A 257 0.34 -20.15 12.05
N TRP A 258 1.18 -19.61 11.17
CA TRP A 258 2.31 -18.74 11.54
C TRP A 258 1.89 -17.54 12.41
N LEU A 259 0.70 -16.96 12.17
CA LEU A 259 0.19 -15.83 12.95
C LEU A 259 -0.29 -16.30 14.32
N LYS A 260 -0.97 -17.45 14.37
CA LYS A 260 -1.34 -18.10 15.63
C LYS A 260 -0.11 -18.43 16.46
N ASP A 261 0.91 -19.01 15.85
CA ASP A 261 2.16 -19.38 16.52
C ASP A 261 2.90 -18.12 17.02
N LYS A 262 2.94 -17.05 16.21
CA LYS A 262 3.48 -15.74 16.64
C LYS A 262 2.73 -15.18 17.86
N ILE A 263 1.40 -15.24 17.87
CA ILE A 263 0.56 -14.75 18.98
C ILE A 263 0.80 -15.57 20.26
N LEU A 264 0.97 -16.89 20.13
CA LEU A 264 1.15 -17.81 21.26
C LEU A 264 2.61 -17.91 21.75
N SER A 265 3.56 -17.43 20.96
CA SER A 265 4.98 -17.33 21.31
C SER A 265 5.23 -16.46 22.55
N GLU A 266 6.40 -16.60 23.16
CA GLU A 266 6.80 -15.77 24.29
C GLU A 266 6.74 -14.27 23.94
N GLU A 267 7.28 -13.89 22.79
CA GLU A 267 7.24 -12.50 22.31
C GLU A 267 5.79 -12.03 22.10
N GLY A 268 4.92 -12.86 21.51
CA GLY A 268 3.50 -12.53 21.36
C GLY A 268 2.78 -12.30 22.69
N ARG A 269 3.12 -13.07 23.73
CA ARG A 269 2.59 -12.86 25.10
C ARG A 269 3.14 -11.58 25.73
N ARG A 270 4.43 -11.27 25.53
CA ARG A 270 5.03 -10.01 25.99
C ARG A 270 4.36 -8.80 25.34
N GLN A 271 4.05 -8.87 24.04
CA GLN A 271 3.30 -7.83 23.34
C GLN A 271 1.90 -7.66 23.91
N GLN A 272 1.17 -8.75 24.17
CA GLN A 272 -0.16 -8.69 24.78
C GLN A 272 -0.13 -8.14 26.21
N ALA A 273 0.88 -8.48 27.01
CA ALA A 273 1.06 -7.91 28.35
C ALA A 273 1.23 -6.38 28.28
N LYS A 274 2.10 -5.88 27.39
CA LYS A 274 2.26 -4.44 27.14
C LYS A 274 0.95 -3.77 26.69
N LEU A 275 0.15 -4.42 25.84
CA LEU A 275 -1.15 -3.88 25.43
C LEU A 275 -2.12 -3.76 26.62
N LYS A 276 -2.11 -4.72 27.55
CA LYS A 276 -2.94 -4.66 28.77
C LYS A 276 -2.52 -3.51 29.68
N GLU A 277 -1.23 -3.25 29.82
CA GLU A 277 -0.75 -2.08 30.57
C GLU A 277 -1.24 -0.78 29.94
N LEU A 278 -1.19 -0.67 28.61
CA LEU A 278 -1.67 0.52 27.88
C LEU A 278 -3.18 0.73 27.97
N GLN A 279 -3.99 -0.33 28.15
CA GLN A 279 -5.44 -0.19 28.36
C GLN A 279 -5.79 0.59 29.63
N SER A 280 -4.90 0.64 30.62
CA SER A 280 -5.13 1.43 31.84
C SER A 280 -5.04 2.95 31.61
N ILE A 281 -4.49 3.38 30.47
CA ILE A 281 -4.18 4.77 30.14
C ILE A 281 -5.10 5.30 29.01
N ALA A 282 -5.72 4.40 28.23
CA ALA A 282 -6.60 4.72 27.10
C ALA A 282 -8.06 4.88 27.53
#